data_AF-A0A7W1Q5S8-F1
#
_entry.id   AF-A0A7W1Q5S8-F1
#
_cell.length_a   1.000
_cell.length_b   1.000
_cell.length_c   1.000
_cell.angle_alpha   90.00
_cell.angle_beta   90.00
_cell.angle_gamma   90.00
#
_symmetry.space_group_name_H-M   'P 1'
#
loop_
_entity.id
_entity.type
_entity.pdbx_description
1 polymer ?
#
loop_
_entity_poly.entity_id
_entity_poly.type
_entity_poly.pdbx_seq_one_letter_code
_entity_poly.pdbx_strand_id
1 'polypeptide(L)'
;MGFWNRFGFGIGPHHMQDTAGQTTGATMTALSADGQYSGGGFLFEGNTGDYARLLNDAADVGTIVDGGGKTYTFTGLVPGLYEVYTYAVNIWGVAIDTPVTIPEAVGPMTQVVTGPMPGNGFEFLVTHSIHTVDLALGDSFRIIFKQPPFEETIQCVNGFQVVPVPETETRVLVILGCLYLVIVNRSRVRLYDQEQG
;
A
#
# COMPACT_ATOMS: atom_id res chain seq x y z
N MET A 1 -3.58 7.51 -6.36
CA MET A 1 -3.11 6.17 -5.94
C MET A 1 -1.63 6.10 -6.26
N GLY A 2 -0.82 5.55 -5.37
CA GLY A 2 0.61 5.37 -5.60
C GLY A 2 1.03 3.93 -5.39
N PHE A 3 1.98 3.48 -6.19
CA PHE A 3 2.62 2.18 -6.01
C PHE A 3 4.11 2.39 -5.75
N TRP A 4 4.71 1.47 -5.01
CA TRP A 4 6.13 1.53 -4.70
C TRP A 4 6.80 0.27 -5.24
N ASN A 5 7.60 0.45 -6.31
CA ASN A 5 8.41 -0.61 -6.93
C ASN A 5 9.82 -0.05 -7.16
N ARG A 6 10.80 -0.70 -6.52
CA ARG A 6 12.24 -0.50 -6.65
C ARG A 6 12.81 0.83 -6.12
N PHE A 7 13.58 0.74 -5.02
CA PHE A 7 14.65 1.70 -4.75
C PHE A 7 15.97 0.98 -4.43
N GLY A 8 17.06 1.49 -4.98
CA GLY A 8 18.37 1.34 -4.37
C GLY A 8 18.35 2.15 -3.08
N PHE A 9 18.53 1.49 -1.95
CA PHE A 9 18.33 2.14 -0.68
C PHE A 9 19.56 2.95 -0.27
N GLY A 10 19.34 4.25 -0.09
CA GLY A 10 20.22 5.15 0.63
C GLY A 10 19.53 5.68 1.89
N ILE A 11 20.32 6.15 2.84
CA ILE A 11 19.83 6.82 4.05
C ILE A 11 19.13 8.12 3.64
N GLY A 12 17.84 8.24 3.95
CA GLY A 12 17.08 9.48 3.75
C GLY A 12 15.64 9.26 3.26
N PRO A 13 14.87 10.36 3.11
CA PRO A 13 13.52 10.31 2.56
C PRO A 13 13.53 10.02 1.05
N HIS A 14 12.66 9.11 0.64
CA HIS A 14 12.41 8.77 -0.76
C HIS A 14 11.01 9.21 -1.14
N HIS A 15 10.86 9.96 -2.22
CA HIS A 15 9.54 10.38 -2.68
C HIS A 15 8.73 9.22 -3.24
N MET A 16 7.45 9.16 -2.89
CA MET A 16 6.52 8.19 -3.47
C MET A 16 6.09 8.60 -4.89
N GLN A 17 5.79 7.62 -5.73
CA GLN A 17 5.26 7.84 -7.06
C GLN A 17 3.76 7.49 -7.14
N ASP A 18 3.03 8.20 -7.98
CA ASP A 18 1.65 7.85 -8.31
C ASP A 18 1.58 6.74 -9.39
N THR A 19 0.37 6.30 -9.74
CA THR A 19 0.16 5.27 -10.76
C THR A 19 0.60 5.67 -12.18
N ALA A 20 0.82 6.96 -12.43
CA ALA A 20 1.37 7.47 -13.69
C ALA A 20 2.90 7.66 -13.64
N GLY A 21 3.54 7.25 -12.54
CA GLY A 21 4.98 7.39 -12.31
C GLY A 21 5.42 8.80 -11.93
N GLN A 22 4.48 9.70 -11.60
CA GLN A 22 4.81 11.07 -11.18
C GLN A 22 5.19 11.11 -9.70
N THR A 23 6.21 11.90 -9.37
CA THR A 23 6.63 12.12 -7.98
C THR A 23 5.55 12.86 -7.20
N THR A 24 5.26 12.38 -5.99
CA THR A 24 4.29 12.98 -5.06
C THR A 24 5.00 13.75 -3.93
N GLY A 25 4.22 14.52 -3.16
CA GLY A 25 4.71 15.17 -1.94
C GLY A 25 4.95 14.21 -0.77
N ALA A 26 4.43 12.98 -0.85
CA ALA A 26 4.64 11.98 0.19
C ALA A 26 6.05 11.40 0.12
N THR A 27 6.64 11.12 1.28
CA THR A 27 7.96 10.51 1.39
C THR A 27 7.95 9.30 2.31
N MET A 28 8.85 8.38 2.04
CA MET A 28 9.11 7.19 2.83
C MET A 28 10.56 7.20 3.32
N THR A 29 10.79 6.94 4.60
CA THR A 29 12.12 6.61 5.14
C THR A 29 12.14 5.17 5.61
N ALA A 30 13.28 4.49 5.45
CA ALA A 30 13.49 3.15 5.95
C ALA A 30 14.57 3.14 7.02
N LEU A 31 14.31 2.47 8.13
CA LEU A 31 15.27 2.17 9.18
C LEU A 31 15.43 0.65 9.29
N SER A 32 16.67 0.17 9.33
CA SER A 32 16.98 -1.24 9.53
C SER A 32 17.91 -1.40 10.73
N ALA A 33 17.66 -2.40 11.57
CA ALA A 33 18.45 -2.64 12.78
C ALA A 33 19.91 -3.03 12.47
N ASP A 34 20.14 -3.66 11.31
CA ASP A 34 21.45 -4.10 10.81
C ASP A 34 22.13 -3.08 9.87
N GLY A 35 21.52 -1.91 9.66
CA GLY A 35 21.99 -0.92 8.69
C GLY A 35 21.87 -1.35 7.22
N GLN A 36 21.26 -2.51 6.94
CA GLN A 36 20.94 -2.94 5.58
C GLN A 36 19.61 -2.35 5.16
N TYR A 37 19.70 -1.28 4.40
CA TYR A 37 18.52 -0.69 3.79
C TYR A 37 18.16 -1.40 2.49
N SER A 38 19.13 -2.02 1.79
CA SER A 38 18.94 -2.53 0.42
C SER A 38 17.95 -3.68 0.30
N GLY A 39 17.03 -3.54 -0.65
CA GLY A 39 16.28 -4.60 -1.28
C GLY A 39 16.85 -4.89 -2.66
N GLY A 40 16.97 -6.17 -2.98
CA GLY A 40 17.35 -6.66 -4.30
C GLY A 40 16.14 -6.82 -5.20
N GLY A 41 16.41 -7.02 -6.50
CA GLY A 41 15.43 -7.57 -7.42
C GLY A 41 15.63 -9.08 -7.51
N PHE A 42 14.58 -9.84 -7.27
CA PHE A 42 14.49 -11.27 -7.52
C PHE A 42 13.69 -11.53 -8.79
N LEU A 43 14.37 -11.91 -9.88
CA LEU A 43 13.70 -12.18 -11.15
C LEU A 43 12.93 -13.51 -11.09
N PHE A 44 11.69 -13.46 -10.59
CA PHE A 44 10.76 -14.57 -10.68
C PHE A 44 10.02 -14.54 -12.02
N GLU A 45 10.31 -15.50 -12.90
CA GLU A 45 9.75 -15.57 -14.25
C GLU A 45 8.21 -15.74 -14.27
N GLY A 46 7.63 -16.28 -13.19
CA GLY A 46 6.18 -16.42 -13.04
C GLY A 46 5.43 -15.10 -12.85
N ASN A 47 6.15 -14.01 -12.57
CA ASN A 47 5.58 -12.67 -12.44
C ASN A 47 5.99 -11.78 -13.61
N THR A 48 5.01 -11.09 -14.19
CA THR A 48 5.17 -10.23 -15.37
C THR A 48 4.38 -8.93 -15.19
N GLY A 49 4.71 -7.91 -15.99
CA GLY A 49 3.98 -6.64 -15.95
C GLY A 49 3.99 -5.99 -14.56
N ASP A 50 2.83 -5.52 -14.09
CA ASP A 50 2.72 -4.86 -12.79
C ASP A 50 2.91 -5.81 -11.59
N TYR A 51 2.63 -7.11 -11.75
CA TYR A 51 2.91 -8.11 -10.73
C TYR A 51 4.40 -8.21 -10.45
N ALA A 52 5.21 -8.26 -11.51
CA ALA A 52 6.66 -8.27 -11.38
C ALA A 52 7.16 -7.04 -10.64
N ARG A 53 6.54 -5.87 -10.87
CA ARG A 53 6.97 -4.66 -10.17
C ARG A 53 6.75 -4.79 -8.65
N LEU A 54 5.61 -5.32 -8.20
CA LEU A 54 5.22 -5.40 -6.78
C LEU A 54 5.79 -6.60 -6.02
N LEU A 55 5.98 -7.74 -6.71
CA LEU A 55 6.40 -8.98 -6.06
C LEU A 55 7.89 -9.29 -6.27
N ASN A 56 8.49 -8.88 -7.38
CA ASN A 56 9.86 -9.31 -7.71
C ASN A 56 10.96 -8.47 -7.04
N ASP A 57 10.61 -7.49 -6.22
CA ASP A 57 11.57 -6.86 -5.33
C ASP A 57 11.56 -7.57 -3.98
N ALA A 58 12.66 -7.51 -3.22
CA ALA A 58 12.72 -8.05 -1.87
C ALA A 58 13.79 -7.39 -1.01
N ALA A 59 13.39 -6.99 0.19
CA ALA A 59 14.28 -6.58 1.26
C ALA A 59 14.14 -7.55 2.44
N ASP A 60 15.25 -8.17 2.82
CA ASP A 60 15.32 -9.12 3.93
C ASP A 60 15.08 -8.42 5.25
N VAL A 61 14.05 -8.80 6.02
CA VAL A 61 13.71 -8.17 7.31
C VAL A 61 14.86 -8.25 8.31
N GLY A 62 15.62 -9.34 8.27
CA GLY A 62 16.80 -9.59 9.09
C GLY A 62 17.57 -10.82 8.60
N THR A 63 18.54 -11.26 9.40
CA THR A 63 19.32 -12.47 9.11
C THR A 63 18.82 -13.66 9.92
N ILE A 64 19.14 -14.87 9.46
CA ILE A 64 18.83 -16.11 10.21
C ILE A 64 19.50 -16.10 11.58
N VAL A 65 20.76 -15.66 11.69
CA VAL A 65 21.52 -15.77 12.94
C VAL A 65 21.12 -14.71 13.96
N ASP A 66 21.11 -13.44 13.54
CA ASP A 66 20.94 -12.31 14.46
C ASP A 66 19.49 -11.81 14.53
N GLY A 67 18.62 -12.31 13.66
CA GLY A 67 17.29 -11.74 13.45
C GLY A 67 17.39 -10.37 12.80
N GLY A 68 16.40 -9.52 13.06
CA GLY A 68 16.43 -8.13 12.61
C GLY A 68 15.07 -7.45 12.69
N GLY A 69 15.01 -6.28 12.06
CA GLY A 69 13.78 -5.55 11.92
C GLY A 69 13.93 -4.38 10.97
N LYS A 70 12.84 -4.11 10.25
CA LYS A 70 12.72 -2.95 9.38
C LYS A 70 11.52 -2.11 9.78
N THR A 71 11.69 -0.79 9.73
CA THR A 71 10.62 0.17 9.93
C THR A 71 10.59 1.12 8.75
N TYR A 72 9.45 1.19 8.08
CA TYR A 72 9.18 2.13 7.00
C TYR A 72 8.26 3.22 7.52
N THR A 73 8.65 4.48 7.45
CA THR A 73 7.85 5.61 7.93
C THR A 73 7.38 6.43 6.74
N PHE A 74 6.08 6.67 6.66
CA PHE A 74 5.43 7.43 5.59
C PHE A 74 4.97 8.79 6.12
N THR A 75 5.33 9.86 5.42
CA THR A 75 5.01 11.25 5.79
C THR A 75 4.58 12.05 4.56
N GLY A 76 4.00 13.24 4.77
CA GLY A 76 3.64 14.15 3.66
C GLY A 76 2.41 13.71 2.86
N LEU A 77 1.63 12.76 3.39
CA LEU A 77 0.33 12.39 2.87
C LEU A 77 -0.70 13.47 3.25
N VAL A 78 -1.67 13.70 2.37
CA VAL A 78 -2.80 14.60 2.69
C VAL A 78 -3.71 13.93 3.73
N PRO A 79 -4.42 14.71 4.56
CA PRO A 79 -5.38 14.15 5.51
C PRO A 79 -6.41 13.26 4.81
N GLY A 80 -6.81 12.17 5.47
CA GLY A 80 -7.84 11.26 4.99
C GLY A 80 -7.59 9.79 5.34
N LEU A 81 -8.52 8.95 4.90
CA LEU A 81 -8.48 7.51 5.09
C LEU A 81 -7.71 6.83 3.96
N TYR A 82 -6.84 5.88 4.29
CA TYR A 82 -6.04 5.13 3.32
C TYR A 82 -6.09 3.63 3.59
N GLU A 83 -6.09 2.84 2.52
CA GLU A 83 -5.71 1.44 2.54
C GLU A 83 -4.21 1.32 2.23
N VAL A 84 -3.49 0.63 3.10
CA VAL A 84 -2.06 0.35 3.00
C VAL A 84 -1.88 -1.13 2.70
N TYR A 85 -1.48 -1.40 1.46
CA TYR A 85 -1.15 -2.73 0.98
C TYR A 85 0.34 -2.97 1.21
N THR A 86 0.68 -4.04 1.91
CA THR A 86 2.08 -4.41 2.19
C THR A 86 2.35 -5.81 1.67
N TYR A 87 3.23 -5.90 0.67
CA TYR A 87 3.63 -7.15 0.01
C TYR A 87 4.83 -7.76 0.73
N ALA A 88 4.71 -9.01 1.15
CA ALA A 88 5.68 -9.68 2.00
C ALA A 88 5.76 -11.19 1.72
N VAL A 89 5.77 -11.55 0.43
CA VAL A 89 5.99 -12.92 -0.02
C VAL A 89 7.47 -13.29 0.08
N ASN A 90 7.73 -14.56 0.35
CA ASN A 90 9.08 -15.08 0.29
C ASN A 90 9.50 -15.35 -1.16
N ILE A 91 10.66 -14.81 -1.54
CA ILE A 91 11.23 -14.94 -2.89
C ILE A 91 11.69 -16.35 -3.26
N TRP A 92 11.92 -17.23 -2.28
CA TRP A 92 12.32 -18.61 -2.49
C TRP A 92 11.13 -19.55 -2.72
N GLY A 93 9.92 -19.00 -2.80
CA GLY A 93 8.71 -19.79 -3.07
C GLY A 93 8.32 -20.73 -1.92
N VAL A 94 8.76 -20.43 -0.69
CA VAL A 94 8.35 -21.15 0.53
C VAL A 94 7.32 -20.34 1.32
N ALA A 95 6.41 -21.02 2.01
CA ALA A 95 5.47 -20.38 2.92
C ALA A 95 6.19 -19.99 4.21
N ILE A 96 6.11 -18.70 4.58
CA ILE A 96 6.72 -18.15 5.79
C ILE A 96 5.77 -17.13 6.38
N ASP A 97 5.52 -17.22 7.68
CA ASP A 97 4.80 -16.22 8.42
C ASP A 97 5.64 -14.94 8.53
N THR A 98 5.20 -13.90 7.84
CA THR A 98 5.78 -12.55 7.90
C THR A 98 4.77 -11.61 8.56
N PRO A 99 4.93 -11.30 9.86
CA PRO A 99 4.08 -10.34 10.56
C PRO A 99 4.33 -8.93 10.03
N VAL A 100 3.27 -8.29 9.56
CA VAL A 100 3.25 -6.88 9.16
C VAL A 100 2.51 -6.10 10.22
N THR A 101 3.18 -5.17 10.90
CA THR A 101 2.57 -4.35 11.94
C THR A 101 2.49 -2.88 11.51
N ILE A 102 1.29 -2.31 11.54
CA ILE A 102 1.05 -0.86 11.44
C ILE A 102 0.41 -0.38 12.75
N PRO A 103 1.19 0.23 13.67
CA PRO A 103 0.66 0.68 14.97
C PRO A 103 -0.47 1.71 14.85
N GLU A 104 -0.45 2.51 13.79
CA GLU A 104 -1.43 3.56 13.51
C GLU A 104 -2.68 3.04 12.78
N ALA A 105 -2.81 1.72 12.56
CA ALA A 105 -3.94 1.15 11.84
C ALA A 105 -5.26 1.21 12.64
N VAL A 106 -6.34 1.48 11.92
CA VAL A 106 -7.71 1.31 12.38
C VAL A 106 -8.06 -0.18 12.26
N GLY A 107 -8.24 -0.86 13.40
CA GLY A 107 -8.54 -2.29 13.45
C GLY A 107 -7.33 -3.15 13.85
N PRO A 108 -7.15 -4.34 13.27
CA PRO A 108 -6.00 -5.19 13.59
C PRO A 108 -4.68 -4.50 13.20
N MET A 109 -3.84 -4.24 14.21
CA MET A 109 -2.53 -3.60 14.00
C MET A 109 -1.51 -4.53 13.35
N THR A 110 -1.67 -5.85 13.52
CA THR A 110 -0.77 -6.85 12.94
C THR A 110 -1.58 -7.82 12.10
N GLN A 111 -1.10 -8.05 10.88
CA GLN A 111 -1.58 -9.08 9.98
C GLN A 111 -0.39 -9.94 9.53
N VAL A 112 -0.59 -11.25 9.39
CA VAL A 112 0.47 -12.18 8.99
C VAL A 112 0.29 -12.54 7.53
N VAL A 113 1.30 -12.25 6.72
CA VAL A 113 1.39 -12.69 5.33
C VAL A 113 2.15 -14.00 5.31
N THR A 114 1.58 -15.05 4.73
CA THR A 114 2.09 -16.43 4.86
C THR A 114 2.70 -16.99 3.58
N GLY A 115 2.39 -16.38 2.43
CA GLY A 115 2.48 -17.07 1.16
C GLY A 115 3.89 -17.19 0.60
N PRO A 116 4.16 -18.28 -0.12
CA PRO A 116 5.21 -18.26 -1.12
C PRO A 116 4.87 -17.23 -2.19
N MET A 117 5.88 -16.72 -2.90
CA MET A 117 5.65 -15.89 -4.07
C MET A 117 4.82 -16.65 -5.13
N PRO A 118 3.62 -16.14 -5.50
CA PRO A 118 2.83 -16.76 -6.56
C PRO A 118 3.33 -16.31 -7.94
N GLY A 119 2.81 -16.94 -8.99
CA GLY A 119 2.81 -16.36 -10.33
C GLY A 119 1.58 -15.47 -10.55
N ASN A 120 1.78 -14.26 -11.09
CA ASN A 120 0.77 -13.30 -11.56
C ASN A 120 -0.56 -13.30 -10.77
N GLY A 121 -0.48 -13.25 -9.44
CA GLY A 121 -1.64 -13.35 -8.58
C GLY A 121 -1.48 -12.57 -7.29
N PHE A 122 -2.60 -12.07 -6.77
CA PHE A 122 -2.67 -11.46 -5.45
C PHE A 122 -3.76 -12.15 -4.65
N GLU A 123 -3.40 -12.57 -3.45
CA GLU A 123 -4.31 -13.15 -2.47
C GLU A 123 -4.04 -12.52 -1.10
N PHE A 124 -5.10 -12.14 -0.42
CA PHE A 124 -5.03 -11.47 0.89
C PHE A 124 -4.46 -12.43 1.95
N LEU A 125 -3.52 -11.94 2.77
CA LEU A 125 -2.74 -12.69 3.78
C LEU A 125 -1.88 -13.84 3.23
N VAL A 126 -1.86 -14.03 1.91
CA VAL A 126 -0.90 -14.89 1.22
C VAL A 126 0.18 -14.02 0.59
N THR A 127 -0.22 -13.01 -0.18
CA THR A 127 0.73 -12.13 -0.89
C THR A 127 0.96 -10.79 -0.21
N HIS A 128 -0.07 -10.28 0.45
CA HIS A 128 -0.05 -8.97 1.05
C HIS A 128 -1.01 -8.89 2.24
N SER A 129 -0.75 -7.93 3.12
CA SER A 129 -1.71 -7.46 4.12
C SER A 129 -2.36 -6.16 3.66
N ILE A 130 -3.53 -5.83 4.23
CA ILE A 130 -4.27 -4.60 3.97
C ILE A 130 -4.62 -3.99 5.32
N HIS A 131 -4.01 -2.86 5.64
CA HIS A 131 -4.32 -2.09 6.83
C HIS A 131 -5.03 -0.80 6.44
N THR A 132 -5.94 -0.33 7.29
CA THR A 132 -6.56 0.99 7.12
C THR A 132 -5.88 1.98 8.05
N VAL A 133 -5.51 3.17 7.58
CA VAL A 133 -4.99 4.26 8.41
C VAL A 133 -5.82 5.52 8.18
N ASP A 134 -6.14 6.23 9.25
CA ASP A 134 -6.83 7.52 9.21
C ASP A 134 -5.84 8.61 9.63
N LEU A 135 -5.53 9.52 8.71
CA LEU A 135 -4.46 10.50 8.89
C LEU A 135 -5.03 11.92 9.03
N ALA A 136 -4.63 12.60 10.10
CA ALA A 136 -4.81 14.04 10.23
C ALA A 136 -3.66 14.81 9.54
N LEU A 137 -3.77 16.14 9.52
CA LEU A 137 -2.75 16.99 8.91
C LEU A 137 -1.41 16.91 9.64
N GLY A 138 -0.38 16.51 8.91
CA GLY A 138 0.98 16.37 9.44
C GLY A 138 1.26 15.00 10.05
N ASP A 139 0.27 14.11 10.06
CA ASP A 139 0.45 12.75 10.57
C ASP A 139 1.39 11.92 9.68
N SER A 140 1.85 10.84 10.29
CA SER A 140 2.69 9.83 9.69
C SER A 140 2.25 8.46 10.19
N PHE A 141 2.49 7.42 9.41
CA PHE A 141 2.32 6.04 9.87
C PHE A 141 3.58 5.22 9.61
N ARG A 142 3.69 4.09 10.30
CA ARG A 142 4.85 3.20 10.19
C ARG A 142 4.44 1.78 9.86
N ILE A 143 5.23 1.11 9.04
CA ILE A 143 5.14 -0.33 8.80
C ILE A 143 6.36 -0.97 9.44
N ILE A 144 6.13 -1.87 10.37
CA ILE A 144 7.15 -2.50 11.22
C ILE A 144 7.17 -3.99 10.93
N PHE A 145 8.38 -4.49 10.67
CA PHE A 145 8.70 -5.90 10.52
C PHE A 145 9.71 -6.30 11.59
N LYS A 146 9.57 -7.50 12.13
CA LYS A 146 10.50 -8.08 13.10
C LYS A 146 10.72 -9.55 12.78
N GLN A 147 12.00 -9.92 12.66
CA GLN A 147 12.42 -11.30 12.52
C GLN A 147 13.20 -11.69 13.79
N PRO A 148 12.75 -12.71 14.54
CA PRO A 148 13.53 -13.20 15.67
C PRO A 148 14.82 -13.88 15.19
N PRO A 149 15.86 -13.93 16.04
CA PRO A 149 17.07 -14.70 15.74
C PRO A 149 16.74 -16.19 15.66
N PHE A 150 17.51 -16.89 14.85
CA PHE A 150 17.41 -18.32 14.58
C PHE A 150 16.10 -18.76 13.89
N GLU A 151 15.43 -17.85 13.20
CA GLU A 151 14.38 -18.25 12.26
C GLU A 151 14.96 -19.06 11.11
N GLU A 152 14.30 -20.17 10.76
CA GLU A 152 14.80 -21.10 9.74
C GLU A 152 14.82 -20.47 8.33
N THR A 153 14.10 -19.36 8.16
CA THR A 153 13.90 -18.70 6.88
C THR A 153 13.90 -17.18 7.01
N ILE A 154 14.23 -16.50 5.91
CA ILE A 154 14.29 -15.04 5.87
C ILE A 154 12.93 -14.49 5.46
N GLN A 155 12.34 -13.66 6.32
CA GLN A 155 11.16 -12.87 6.00
C GLN A 155 11.56 -11.76 5.03
N CYS A 156 10.71 -11.52 4.03
CA CYS A 156 10.98 -10.56 2.97
C CYS A 156 9.89 -9.50 2.90
N VAL A 157 10.27 -8.28 2.50
CA VAL A 157 9.34 -7.22 2.14
C VAL A 157 9.53 -6.89 0.68
N ASN A 158 8.50 -7.04 -0.14
CA ASN A 158 8.60 -6.82 -1.58
C ASN A 158 8.25 -5.38 -1.96
N GLY A 159 7.18 -4.84 -1.36
CA GLY A 159 6.78 -3.47 -1.63
C GLY A 159 5.50 -3.03 -0.95
N PHE A 160 5.03 -1.83 -1.34
CA PHE A 160 3.90 -1.16 -0.71
C PHE A 160 3.01 -0.46 -1.73
N GLN A 161 1.73 -0.35 -1.42
CA GLN A 161 0.84 0.63 -2.04
C GLN A 161 0.05 1.38 -0.97
N VAL A 162 -0.10 2.68 -1.17
CA VAL A 162 -0.88 3.54 -0.27
C VAL A 162 -2.00 4.17 -1.10
N VAL A 163 -3.22 3.76 -0.80
CA VAL A 163 -4.39 4.04 -1.62
C VAL A 163 -5.39 4.86 -0.82
N PRO A 164 -5.68 6.12 -1.21
CA PRO A 164 -6.71 6.89 -0.52
C PRO A 164 -8.07 6.22 -0.73
N VAL A 165 -8.82 6.05 0.36
CA VAL A 165 -10.19 5.56 0.34
C VAL A 165 -11.10 6.77 0.08
N PRO A 166 -11.83 6.81 -1.05
CA PRO A 166 -12.73 7.93 -1.33
C PRO A 166 -13.80 8.02 -0.23
N GLU A 167 -13.89 9.17 0.42
CA GLU A 167 -14.90 9.39 1.46
C GLU A 167 -16.32 9.11 0.92
N THR A 168 -17.12 8.40 1.71
CA THR A 168 -18.51 8.06 1.38
C THR A 168 -19.34 9.30 1.07
N GLU A 169 -19.06 10.43 1.72
CA GLU A 169 -19.79 11.69 1.55
C GLU A 169 -19.61 12.30 0.15
N THR A 170 -18.42 12.16 -0.44
CA THR A 170 -18.18 12.60 -1.83
C THR A 170 -19.08 11.84 -2.80
N ARG A 171 -19.33 10.55 -2.55
CA ARG A 171 -20.24 9.74 -3.37
C ARG A 171 -21.70 10.18 -3.19
N VAL A 172 -22.13 10.48 -1.97
CA VAL A 172 -23.49 10.96 -1.69
C VAL A 172 -23.74 12.32 -2.34
N LEU A 173 -22.80 13.27 -2.22
CA LEU A 173 -22.94 14.60 -2.82
C LEU A 173 -22.98 14.57 -4.34
N VAL A 174 -22.18 13.73 -4.99
CA VAL A 174 -22.24 13.54 -6.45
C VAL A 174 -23.58 12.94 -6.88
N ILE A 175 -24.09 11.94 -6.14
CA ILE A 175 -25.40 11.32 -6.44
C ILE A 175 -26.53 12.34 -6.26
N LEU A 176 -26.52 13.10 -5.15
CA LEU A 176 -27.52 14.14 -4.90
C LEU A 176 -27.45 15.27 -5.92
N GLY A 177 -26.25 15.69 -6.32
CA GLY A 177 -26.04 16.68 -7.38
C GLY A 177 -26.58 16.22 -8.74
N CYS A 178 -26.33 14.96 -9.11
CA CYS A 178 -26.88 14.36 -10.33
C CYS A 178 -28.41 14.27 -10.29
N LEU A 179 -29.00 13.85 -9.16
CA LEU A 179 -30.45 13.80 -8.97
C LEU A 179 -31.08 15.19 -9.08
N TYR A 180 -30.47 16.21 -8.47
CA TYR A 180 -30.93 17.59 -8.57
C TYR A 180 -30.95 18.08 -10.02
N LEU A 181 -29.89 17.82 -10.80
CA LEU A 181 -29.82 18.19 -12.22
C LEU A 181 -30.93 17.52 -13.05
N VAL A 182 -31.22 16.23 -12.79
CA VAL A 182 -32.31 15.52 -13.47
C VAL A 182 -33.67 16.12 -13.12
N ILE A 183 -33.91 16.47 -11.85
CA ILE A 183 -35.16 17.09 -11.39
C ILE A 183 -35.34 18.47 -12.05
N VAL A 184 -34.30 19.31 -12.05
CA VAL A 184 -34.33 20.65 -12.66
C VAL A 184 -34.53 20.59 -14.18
N ASN A 185 -33.90 19.63 -14.87
CA ASN A 185 -34.13 19.48 -16.31
C ASN A 185 -35.55 19.01 -16.63
N ARG A 186 -36.14 18.12 -15.81
CA ARG A 186 -37.52 17.66 -16.01
C ARG A 186 -38.54 18.76 -15.74
N SER A 187 -38.31 19.65 -14.77
CA SER A 187 -39.20 20.78 -14.51
C SER A 187 -39.15 21.83 -15.61
N ARG A 188 -37.98 22.08 -16.21
CA ARG A 188 -37.83 23.01 -17.35
C ARG A 188 -38.55 22.53 -18.61
N VAL A 189 -38.50 21.23 -18.93
CA VAL A 189 -39.23 20.68 -20.09
C VAL A 189 -40.74 20.80 -19.90
N ARG A 190 -41.27 20.53 -18.71
CA ARG A 190 -42.72 20.66 -18.43
C ARG A 190 -43.24 22.09 -18.52
N LEU A 191 -42.42 23.09 -18.16
CA LEU A 191 -42.79 24.49 -18.30
C LEU A 191 -42.84 24.91 -19.78
N TYR A 192 -41.93 24.39 -20.60
CA TYR A 192 -41.90 24.68 -22.04
C TYR A 192 -43.14 24.13 -22.77
N ASP A 193 -43.66 22.97 -22.36
CA ASP A 193 -44.86 22.37 -22.95
C ASP A 193 -46.17 23.13 -22.57
N GLN A 194 -46.19 23.88 -21.46
CA GLN A 194 -47.36 24.65 -21.05
C GLN A 194 -47.49 26.03 -21.70
N GLU A 195 -46.39 26.59 -22.24
CA GLU A 195 -46.42 27.89 -22.93
C GLU A 195 -46.76 27.78 -24.42
N GLN A 196 -46.85 26.55 -24.97
CA GLN A 196 -47.05 26.28 -26.40
C GLN A 196 -48.46 25.76 -26.75
N GLY A 197 -49.38 25.68 -25.79
CA GLY A 197 -50.78 25.23 -25.97
C GLY A 197 -51.79 26.29 -25.55
#